data_AF-A0A0U3RDJ5-F1
#
_entry.id   AF-A0A0U3RDJ5-F1
#
_cell.length_a   1.000
_cell.length_b   1.000
_cell.length_c   1.000
_cell.angle_alpha   90.00
_cell.angle_beta   90.00
_cell.angle_gamma   90.00
#
_symmetry.space_group_name_H-M   'P 1'
#
loop_
_entity.id
_entity.type
_entity.pdbx_description
1 polymer ?
#
loop_
_entity_poly.entity_id
_entity_poly.type
_entity_poly.pdbx_seq_one_letter_code
_entity_poly.pdbx_strand_id
1 'polypeptide(L)'
;MSARSTPGAGRPGSVRTAFVSGGRLAGWAERFGASHGGFRISDDDDGVRLLAADGTTALLHAPWPPDGRPGRGADPLERLASVAAQPRTAGLVLVRRGGYAVGVARESILLASKAGSRYVQSRTAAGGQSQQRFARRRANQADELVEKVAAHAAAVFGGQPIEYLAPGGDRTLAGLVMDQPAMKLYASVPRLDFLDVPDPNGSVLRKAAADVCAVRIHVADAPP
;
A
#
# COMPACT_ATOMS: atom_id res chain seq x y z
N MET A 1 -1.31 55.63 -11.48
CA MET A 1 -0.88 54.24 -11.73
C MET A 1 -0.63 53.59 -10.37
N SER A 2 -1.60 52.84 -9.83
CA SER A 2 -1.42 52.05 -8.60
C SER A 2 -1.56 50.58 -8.94
N ALA A 3 -0.47 49.83 -8.76
CA ALA A 3 -0.42 48.39 -8.94
C ALA A 3 -1.24 47.72 -7.82
N ARG A 4 -2.20 46.87 -8.22
CA ARG A 4 -2.90 45.95 -7.32
C ARG A 4 -1.99 44.77 -7.03
N SER A 5 -1.65 44.57 -5.76
CA SER A 5 -1.04 43.34 -5.28
C SER A 5 -2.07 42.22 -5.27
N THR A 6 -1.79 41.14 -6.01
CA THR A 6 -2.59 39.91 -6.03
C THR A 6 -2.32 39.11 -4.75
N PRO A 7 -3.34 38.51 -4.09
CA PRO A 7 -3.08 37.59 -2.98
C PRO A 7 -2.38 36.34 -3.51
N GLY A 8 -1.28 35.94 -2.87
CA GLY A 8 -0.56 34.72 -3.20
C GLY A 8 -1.46 33.50 -3.01
N ALA A 9 -1.54 32.63 -4.02
CA ALA A 9 -2.17 31.33 -3.89
C ALA A 9 -1.47 30.55 -2.76
N GLY A 10 -2.20 30.27 -1.67
CA GLY A 10 -1.71 29.49 -0.55
C GLY A 10 -1.21 28.13 -1.03
N ARG A 11 -0.04 27.70 -0.53
CA ARG A 11 0.46 26.35 -0.82
C ARG A 11 -0.57 25.33 -0.33
N PRO A 12 -0.90 24.28 -1.12
CA PRO A 12 -1.72 23.20 -0.61
C PRO A 12 -1.04 22.62 0.64
N GLY A 13 -1.82 22.43 1.71
CA GLY A 13 -1.34 21.83 2.97
C GLY A 13 -0.66 20.48 2.70
N SER A 14 0.37 20.15 3.48
CA SER A 14 1.10 18.90 3.26
C SER A 14 0.23 17.70 3.71
N VAL A 15 0.15 16.67 2.87
CA VAL A 15 -0.51 15.40 3.21
C VAL A 15 0.56 14.34 3.41
N ARG A 16 0.53 13.69 4.57
CA ARG A 16 1.45 12.61 4.93
C ARG A 16 0.66 11.34 5.24
N THR A 17 1.19 10.19 4.85
CA THR A 17 0.58 8.89 5.11
C THR A 17 1.37 8.14 6.18
N ALA A 18 0.65 7.56 7.14
CA ALA A 18 1.19 6.65 8.14
C ALA A 18 0.44 5.32 8.12
N PHE A 19 1.13 4.26 8.55
CA PHE A 19 0.56 2.93 8.74
C PHE A 19 0.71 2.56 10.21
N VAL A 20 -0.42 2.35 10.90
CA VAL A 20 -0.46 2.10 12.34
C VAL A 20 -1.19 0.79 12.62
N SER A 21 -0.51 -0.18 13.23
CA SER A 21 -1.13 -1.43 13.67
C SER A 21 -2.27 -1.15 14.66
N GLY A 22 -3.32 -1.99 14.68
CA GLY A 22 -4.45 -1.83 15.60
C GLY A 22 -4.04 -1.61 17.07
N GLY A 23 -3.10 -2.41 17.59
CA GLY A 23 -2.59 -2.27 18.97
C GLY A 23 -1.81 -0.98 19.27
N ARG A 24 -1.44 -0.20 18.25
CA ARG A 24 -0.74 1.09 18.40
C ARG A 24 -1.65 2.28 18.12
N LEU A 25 -2.90 2.05 17.74
CA LEU A 25 -3.80 3.10 17.25
C LEU A 25 -4.18 4.10 18.34
N ALA A 26 -4.55 3.60 19.53
CA ALA A 26 -4.90 4.45 20.67
C ALA A 26 -3.76 5.41 21.03
N GLY A 27 -2.56 4.87 21.29
CA GLY A 27 -1.40 5.72 21.60
C GLY A 27 -0.95 6.63 20.44
N TRP A 28 -1.25 6.27 19.19
CA TRP A 28 -1.05 7.18 18.06
C TRP A 28 -2.03 8.36 18.10
N ALA A 29 -3.32 8.11 18.35
CA ALA A 29 -4.34 9.15 18.45
C ALA A 29 -4.10 10.09 19.64
N GLU A 30 -3.67 9.55 20.79
CA GLU A 30 -3.26 10.35 21.95
C GLU A 30 -2.12 11.31 21.61
N ARG A 31 -1.06 10.82 20.94
CA ARG A 31 0.05 11.68 20.51
C ARG A 31 -0.38 12.73 19.48
N PHE A 32 -1.28 12.37 18.58
CA PHE A 32 -1.86 13.30 17.62
C PHE A 32 -2.59 14.44 18.35
N GLY A 33 -3.50 14.10 19.28
CA GLY A 33 -4.19 15.09 20.11
C GLY A 33 -3.23 15.95 20.93
N ALA A 34 -2.25 15.36 21.60
CA ALA A 34 -1.27 16.11 22.39
C ALA A 34 -0.46 17.11 21.54
N SER A 35 -0.18 16.77 20.28
CA SER A 35 0.59 17.63 19.37
C SER A 35 -0.24 18.75 18.72
N HIS A 36 -1.56 18.56 18.63
CA HIS A 36 -2.46 19.42 17.85
C HIS A 36 -3.61 20.06 18.68
N GLY A 37 -3.48 20.08 20.01
CA GLY A 37 -4.43 20.74 20.92
C GLY A 37 -5.73 19.98 21.18
N GLY A 38 -5.68 18.65 21.11
CA GLY A 38 -6.84 17.75 21.18
C GLY A 38 -7.49 17.53 19.82
N PHE A 39 -8.53 16.71 19.78
CA PHE A 39 -9.30 16.45 18.56
C PHE A 39 -10.76 16.10 18.86
N ARG A 40 -11.62 16.30 17.86
CA ARG A 40 -12.96 15.72 17.77
C ARG A 40 -12.92 14.55 16.79
N ILE A 41 -13.69 13.51 17.11
CA ILE A 41 -13.80 12.31 16.28
C ILE A 41 -15.14 12.27 15.55
N SER A 42 -15.13 11.88 14.28
CA SER A 42 -16.31 11.49 13.52
C SER A 42 -16.06 10.16 12.79
N ASP A 43 -17.14 9.41 12.57
CA ASP A 43 -17.15 8.15 11.83
C ASP A 43 -17.91 8.44 10.53
N ASP A 44 -17.17 8.67 9.46
CA ASP A 44 -17.69 9.08 8.16
C ASP A 44 -17.71 7.86 7.20
N ASP A 45 -18.44 7.92 6.09
CA ASP A 45 -18.46 6.83 5.09
C ASP A 45 -17.06 6.52 4.53
N ASP A 46 -16.17 7.52 4.49
CA ASP A 46 -14.79 7.39 4.03
C ASP A 46 -13.86 6.79 5.09
N GLY A 47 -14.26 6.73 6.37
CA GLY A 47 -13.45 6.24 7.48
C GLY A 47 -13.57 7.10 8.75
N VAL A 48 -12.74 6.79 9.74
CA VAL A 48 -12.73 7.54 11.02
C VAL A 48 -11.90 8.81 10.85
N ARG A 49 -12.48 9.96 11.13
CA ARG A 49 -11.82 11.26 11.03
C ARG A 49 -11.54 11.86 12.40
N LEU A 50 -10.32 12.32 12.60
CA LEU A 50 -9.92 13.17 13.72
C LEU A 50 -9.70 14.59 13.20
N LEU A 51 -10.45 15.55 13.75
CA LEU A 51 -10.26 16.97 13.49
C LEU A 51 -9.64 17.63 14.72
N ALA A 52 -8.39 18.08 14.59
CA ALA A 52 -7.66 18.71 15.68
C ALA A 52 -8.05 20.19 15.88
N ALA A 53 -7.66 20.76 17.02
CA ALA A 53 -7.99 22.14 17.38
C ALA A 53 -7.26 23.17 16.48
N ASP A 54 -6.07 22.83 16.01
CA ASP A 54 -5.29 23.65 15.08
C ASP A 54 -5.74 23.54 13.61
N GLY A 55 -6.79 22.76 13.32
CA GLY A 55 -7.32 22.53 11.98
C GLY A 55 -6.68 21.35 11.23
N THR A 56 -5.66 20.71 11.79
CA THR A 56 -5.06 19.48 11.23
C THR A 56 -6.10 18.36 11.24
N THR A 57 -6.17 17.59 10.15
CA THR A 57 -7.06 16.44 10.06
C THR A 57 -6.27 15.14 9.92
N ALA A 58 -6.80 14.07 10.51
CA ALA A 58 -6.36 12.71 10.24
C ALA A 58 -7.56 11.88 9.78
N LEU A 59 -7.46 11.30 8.57
CA LEU A 59 -8.44 10.34 8.07
C LEU A 59 -7.87 8.94 8.16
N LEU A 60 -8.55 8.06 8.89
CA LEU A 60 -8.11 6.71 9.22
C LEU A 60 -8.99 5.69 8.49
N HIS A 61 -8.35 4.81 7.72
CA HIS A 61 -9.01 3.75 6.96
C HIS A 61 -8.67 2.38 7.49
N ALA A 62 -9.67 1.50 7.54
CA ALA A 62 -9.47 0.10 7.86
C ALA A 62 -8.57 -0.58 6.80
N PRO A 63 -7.73 -1.56 7.20
CA PRO A 63 -6.92 -2.32 6.25
C PRO A 63 -7.74 -3.25 5.34
N TRP A 64 -8.98 -3.56 5.73
CA TRP A 64 -9.85 -4.52 5.06
C TRP A 64 -11.12 -3.83 4.55
N PRO A 65 -11.66 -4.24 3.38
CA PRO A 65 -12.97 -3.79 2.95
C PRO A 65 -14.06 -4.26 3.93
N PRO A 66 -15.20 -3.57 4.01
CA PRO A 66 -16.34 -4.00 4.82
C PRO A 66 -16.93 -5.30 4.24
N ASP A 67 -16.62 -6.43 4.87
CA ASP A 67 -16.97 -7.78 4.37
C ASP A 67 -17.81 -8.59 5.35
N GLY A 68 -18.50 -7.89 6.26
CA GLY A 68 -19.40 -8.51 7.26
C GLY A 68 -18.73 -8.91 8.57
N ARG A 69 -17.45 -8.57 8.80
CA ARG A 69 -16.81 -8.70 10.12
C ARG A 69 -16.56 -7.32 10.76
N PRO A 70 -17.58 -6.69 11.38
CA PRO A 70 -17.42 -5.38 11.97
C PRO A 70 -16.46 -5.39 13.17
N GLY A 71 -15.85 -4.24 13.43
CA GLY A 71 -15.01 -4.01 14.61
C GLY A 71 -15.82 -3.96 15.90
N ARG A 72 -15.15 -4.22 17.03
CA ARG A 72 -15.73 -4.13 18.37
C ARG A 72 -15.05 -3.02 19.17
N GLY A 73 -15.81 -2.33 20.01
CA GLY A 73 -15.31 -1.21 20.81
C GLY A 73 -16.40 -0.22 21.20
N ALA A 74 -16.16 0.54 22.25
CA ALA A 74 -17.06 1.58 22.74
C ALA A 74 -17.08 2.81 21.81
N ASP A 75 -15.98 3.09 21.13
CA ASP A 75 -15.82 4.24 20.23
C ASP A 75 -15.31 3.83 18.82
N PRO A 76 -15.31 4.76 17.83
CA PRO A 76 -14.86 4.44 16.48
C PRO A 76 -13.37 4.03 16.38
N LEU A 77 -12.49 4.54 17.24
CA LEU A 77 -11.06 4.16 17.23
C LEU A 77 -10.88 2.74 17.73
N GLU A 78 -11.56 2.35 18.81
CA GLU A 78 -11.51 0.99 19.32
C GLU A 78 -12.06 -0.01 18.29
N ARG A 79 -13.19 0.31 17.65
CA ARG A 79 -13.75 -0.51 16.56
C ARG A 79 -12.75 -0.66 15.42
N LEU A 80 -12.14 0.43 14.97
CA LEU A 80 -11.15 0.40 13.89
C LEU A 80 -9.90 -0.40 14.26
N ALA A 81 -9.39 -0.23 15.48
CA ALA A 81 -8.28 -1.01 16.01
C ALA A 81 -8.62 -2.52 16.05
N SER A 82 -9.84 -2.85 16.46
CA SER A 82 -10.35 -4.22 16.47
C SER A 82 -10.44 -4.81 15.04
N VAL A 83 -10.89 -4.05 14.04
CA VAL A 83 -10.87 -4.48 12.63
C VAL A 83 -9.45 -4.78 12.15
N ALA A 84 -8.51 -3.89 12.42
CA ALA A 84 -7.11 -4.06 12.01
C ALA A 84 -6.44 -5.27 12.68
N ALA A 85 -6.86 -5.63 13.89
CA ALA A 85 -6.36 -6.79 14.62
C ALA A 85 -7.01 -8.12 14.19
N GLN A 86 -8.00 -8.13 13.31
CA GLN A 86 -8.63 -9.36 12.86
C GLN A 86 -7.63 -10.25 12.10
N PRO A 87 -7.61 -11.57 12.35
CA PRO A 87 -6.72 -12.48 11.64
C PRO A 87 -7.20 -12.67 10.19
N ARG A 88 -6.62 -11.90 9.27
CA ARG A 88 -6.88 -11.97 7.83
C ARG A 88 -5.66 -12.44 7.07
N THR A 89 -5.88 -13.19 6.00
CA THR A 89 -4.81 -13.71 5.15
C THR A 89 -4.73 -12.94 3.83
N ALA A 90 -3.61 -12.25 3.60
CA ALA A 90 -3.36 -11.47 2.39
C ALA A 90 -2.20 -12.05 1.56
N GLY A 91 -2.40 -12.21 0.26
CA GLY A 91 -1.35 -12.53 -0.71
C GLY A 91 -0.74 -11.24 -1.26
N LEU A 92 0.56 -11.04 -1.06
CA LEU A 92 1.30 -9.88 -1.54
C LEU A 92 2.03 -10.21 -2.84
N VAL A 93 1.94 -9.30 -3.80
CA VAL A 93 2.70 -9.35 -5.06
C VAL A 93 3.34 -7.99 -5.30
N LEU A 94 4.64 -7.90 -4.97
CA LEU A 94 5.44 -6.70 -5.15
C LEU A 94 6.38 -6.89 -6.32
N VAL A 95 6.30 -6.03 -7.33
CA VAL A 95 7.12 -6.16 -8.53
C VAL A 95 7.59 -4.80 -9.01
N ARG A 96 8.87 -4.66 -9.28
CA ARG A 96 9.48 -3.56 -10.03
C ARG A 96 10.49 -4.15 -11.01
N ARG A 97 11.01 -3.32 -11.90
CA ARG A 97 11.98 -3.78 -12.91
C ARG A 97 13.24 -4.40 -12.27
N GLY A 98 13.70 -3.86 -11.14
CA GLY A 98 14.92 -4.33 -10.43
C GLY A 98 14.72 -5.59 -9.59
N GLY A 99 13.49 -5.95 -9.25
CA GLY A 99 13.24 -7.09 -8.37
C GLY A 99 11.77 -7.31 -8.04
N TYR A 100 11.49 -8.44 -7.41
CA TYR A 100 10.16 -8.84 -6.98
C TYR A 100 10.21 -9.50 -5.62
N ALA A 101 9.08 -9.42 -4.91
CA ALA A 101 8.84 -10.16 -3.70
C ALA A 101 7.36 -10.55 -3.64
N VAL A 102 7.10 -11.83 -3.39
CA VAL A 102 5.76 -12.39 -3.20
C VAL A 102 5.68 -13.05 -1.83
N GLY A 103 4.53 -13.01 -1.19
CA GLY A 103 4.37 -13.61 0.13
C GLY A 103 2.93 -13.73 0.57
N VAL A 104 2.69 -14.58 1.57
CA VAL A 104 1.42 -14.64 2.28
C VAL A 104 1.63 -14.04 3.66
N ALA A 105 0.82 -13.05 4.02
CA ALA A 105 0.80 -12.45 5.34
C ALA A 105 -0.48 -12.81 6.08
N ARG A 106 -0.36 -13.06 7.38
CA ARG A 106 -1.47 -13.14 8.32
C ARG A 106 -1.07 -12.45 9.61
N GLU A 107 -1.91 -11.57 10.12
CA GLU A 107 -1.63 -10.81 11.36
C GLU A 107 -0.28 -10.08 11.32
N SER A 108 0.06 -9.45 10.17
CA SER A 108 1.35 -8.81 9.90
C SER A 108 2.58 -9.73 9.81
N ILE A 109 2.40 -11.05 9.91
CA ILE A 109 3.48 -12.05 9.87
C ILE A 109 3.49 -12.74 8.51
N LEU A 110 4.68 -12.87 7.90
CA LEU A 110 4.85 -13.65 6.67
C LEU A 110 4.83 -15.16 6.97
N LEU A 111 3.85 -15.87 6.43
CA LEU A 111 3.72 -17.33 6.53
C LEU A 111 4.56 -18.04 5.47
N ALA A 112 4.64 -17.45 4.28
CA ALA A 112 5.44 -17.95 3.17
C ALA A 112 5.93 -16.75 2.35
N SER A 113 7.13 -16.82 1.78
CA SER A 113 7.63 -15.74 0.92
C SER A 113 8.70 -16.21 -0.05
N LYS A 114 8.80 -15.46 -1.16
CA LYS A 114 9.87 -15.59 -2.14
C LYS A 114 10.24 -14.20 -2.64
N ALA A 115 11.53 -13.86 -2.62
CA ALA A 115 12.05 -12.67 -3.26
C ALA A 115 13.10 -13.05 -4.30
N GLY A 116 13.26 -12.20 -5.32
CA GLY A 116 14.29 -12.32 -6.32
C GLY A 116 14.62 -10.95 -6.92
N SER A 117 15.87 -10.77 -7.32
CA SER A 117 16.33 -9.58 -8.03
C SER A 117 16.57 -9.90 -9.50
N ARG A 118 16.49 -8.87 -10.35
CA ARG A 118 16.99 -8.96 -11.73
C ARG A 118 18.00 -7.84 -11.93
N TYR A 119 19.18 -8.20 -12.44
CA TYR A 119 20.18 -7.21 -12.82
C TYR A 119 19.66 -6.42 -14.02
N VAL A 120 19.23 -5.18 -13.80
CA VAL A 120 18.80 -4.27 -14.87
C VAL A 120 19.99 -3.40 -15.24
N GLN A 121 20.61 -3.69 -16.37
CA GLN A 121 21.66 -2.82 -16.91
C GLN A 121 21.08 -1.43 -17.19
N SER A 122 21.77 -0.39 -16.69
CA SER A 122 21.33 1.00 -16.77
C SER A 122 21.27 1.52 -18.21
N ARG A 123 20.47 2.58 -18.43
CA ARG A 123 20.28 3.23 -19.74
C ARG A 123 21.64 3.67 -20.31
N THR A 124 22.05 3.11 -21.44
CA THR A 124 23.14 3.65 -22.27
C THR A 124 22.60 4.72 -23.22
N ALA A 125 23.20 5.91 -23.16
CA ALA A 125 22.82 7.11 -23.92
C ALA A 125 23.27 7.12 -25.39
N ALA A 126 23.19 5.99 -26.10
CA ALA A 126 23.62 5.88 -27.50
C ALA A 126 22.42 5.70 -28.46
N GLY A 127 22.28 6.60 -29.44
CA GLY A 127 21.23 6.60 -30.47
C GLY A 127 21.45 5.56 -31.58
N GLY A 128 20.38 5.23 -32.33
CA GLY A 128 20.40 4.39 -33.53
C GLY A 128 19.80 2.99 -33.37
N GLN A 129 20.05 2.10 -34.35
CA GLN A 129 19.54 0.71 -34.46
C GLN A 129 19.78 -0.18 -33.21
N SER A 130 20.66 0.26 -32.30
CA SER A 130 20.85 -0.27 -30.96
C SER A 130 19.62 -0.04 -30.05
N GLN A 131 18.94 1.11 -30.13
CA GLN A 131 17.76 1.42 -29.31
C GLN A 131 16.59 0.48 -29.57
N GLN A 132 16.32 0.12 -30.83
CA GLN A 132 15.23 -0.80 -31.19
C GLN A 132 15.50 -2.22 -30.64
N ARG A 133 16.77 -2.68 -30.68
CA ARG A 133 17.20 -3.94 -30.06
C ARG A 133 17.09 -3.90 -28.53
N PHE A 134 17.44 -2.78 -27.88
CA PHE A 134 17.29 -2.61 -26.44
C PHE A 134 15.82 -2.49 -25.99
N ALA A 135 14.96 -1.85 -26.78
CA ALA A 135 13.53 -1.78 -26.51
C ALA A 135 12.89 -3.17 -26.56
N ARG A 136 13.19 -3.97 -27.60
CA ARG A 136 12.69 -5.35 -27.71
C ARG A 136 13.21 -6.25 -26.59
N ARG A 137 14.50 -6.16 -26.24
CA ARG A 137 15.05 -6.90 -25.09
C ARG A 137 14.36 -6.51 -23.77
N ARG A 138 14.05 -5.22 -23.57
CA ARG A 138 13.33 -4.76 -22.36
C ARG A 138 11.89 -5.26 -22.31
N ALA A 139 11.19 -5.32 -23.44
CA ALA A 139 9.85 -5.89 -23.52
C ALA A 139 9.87 -7.39 -23.17
N ASN A 140 10.71 -8.17 -23.86
CA ASN A 140 10.85 -9.61 -23.57
C ASN A 140 11.26 -9.88 -22.11
N GLN A 141 12.13 -9.03 -21.53
CA GLN A 141 12.52 -9.13 -20.12
C GLN A 141 11.38 -8.79 -19.16
N ALA A 142 10.49 -7.86 -19.52
CA ALA A 142 9.31 -7.55 -18.73
C ALA A 142 8.34 -8.74 -18.76
N ASP A 143 8.10 -9.33 -19.93
CA ASP A 143 7.20 -10.49 -20.08
C ASP A 143 7.71 -11.70 -19.27
N GLU A 144 9.00 -12.03 -19.40
CA GLU A 144 9.62 -13.11 -18.62
C GLU A 144 9.62 -12.80 -17.11
N LEU A 145 9.66 -11.53 -16.71
CA LEU A 145 9.55 -11.16 -15.29
C LEU A 145 8.14 -11.45 -14.80
N VAL A 146 7.16 -10.96 -15.54
CA VAL A 146 5.74 -11.07 -15.22
C VAL A 146 5.34 -12.54 -15.06
N GLU A 147 5.66 -13.39 -16.05
CA GLU A 147 5.36 -14.82 -16.01
C GLU A 147 6.00 -15.49 -14.79
N LYS A 148 7.29 -15.22 -14.54
CA LYS A 148 8.02 -15.78 -13.41
C LYS A 148 7.45 -15.35 -12.06
N VAL A 149 7.09 -14.08 -11.91
CA VAL A 149 6.51 -13.57 -10.66
C VAL A 149 5.14 -14.19 -10.42
N ALA A 150 4.30 -14.32 -11.45
CA ALA A 150 3.00 -14.98 -11.34
C ALA A 150 3.13 -16.45 -10.92
N ALA A 151 4.06 -17.20 -11.52
CA ALA A 151 4.32 -18.58 -11.13
C ALA A 151 4.79 -18.70 -9.67
N HIS A 152 5.67 -17.80 -9.22
CA HIS A 152 6.11 -17.76 -7.83
C HIS A 152 4.99 -17.36 -6.86
N ALA A 153 4.13 -16.39 -7.23
CA ALA A 153 2.98 -16.00 -6.43
C ALA A 153 2.03 -17.19 -6.24
N ALA A 154 1.63 -17.84 -7.34
CA ALA A 154 0.75 -19.00 -7.29
C ALA A 154 1.34 -20.15 -6.44
N ALA A 155 2.63 -20.44 -6.58
CA ALA A 155 3.30 -21.45 -5.78
C ALA A 155 3.34 -21.10 -4.28
N VAL A 156 3.61 -19.83 -3.94
CA VAL A 156 3.63 -19.35 -2.54
C VAL A 156 2.23 -19.31 -1.93
N PHE A 157 1.20 -19.05 -2.73
CA PHE A 157 -0.19 -18.94 -2.28
C PHE A 157 -0.89 -20.30 -2.16
N GLY A 158 -0.47 -21.32 -2.93
CA GLY A 158 -1.18 -22.60 -3.08
C GLY A 158 -1.44 -23.42 -1.80
N GLY A 159 -0.83 -23.05 -0.67
CA GLY A 159 -1.06 -23.70 0.64
C GLY A 159 -1.83 -22.85 1.65
N GLN A 160 -2.38 -21.70 1.26
CA GLN A 160 -2.97 -20.73 2.20
C GLN A 160 -4.33 -20.22 1.71
N PRO A 161 -5.30 -19.99 2.62
CA PRO A 161 -6.62 -19.45 2.26
C PRO A 161 -6.54 -17.94 2.06
N ILE A 162 -6.17 -17.50 0.86
CA ILE A 162 -6.01 -16.07 0.55
C ILE A 162 -7.38 -15.37 0.54
N GLU A 163 -7.59 -14.43 1.46
CA GLU A 163 -8.80 -13.60 1.53
C GLU A 163 -8.66 -12.32 0.70
N TYR A 164 -7.44 -11.78 0.57
CA TYR A 164 -7.17 -10.55 -0.16
C TYR A 164 -5.86 -10.59 -0.94
N LEU A 165 -5.77 -9.82 -2.02
CA LEU A 165 -4.53 -9.59 -2.76
C LEU A 165 -4.03 -8.16 -2.60
N ALA A 166 -2.76 -7.99 -2.24
CA ALA A 166 -2.10 -6.69 -2.13
C ALA A 166 -1.01 -6.54 -3.21
N PRO A 167 -1.33 -5.93 -4.37
CA PRO A 167 -0.33 -5.59 -5.37
C PRO A 167 0.52 -4.40 -4.93
N GLY A 168 1.77 -4.33 -5.37
CA GLY A 168 2.63 -3.18 -5.10
C GLY A 168 3.84 -3.04 -6.03
N GLY A 169 4.46 -1.87 -6.00
CA GLY A 169 5.64 -1.52 -6.79
C GLY A 169 5.28 -0.80 -8.09
N ASP A 170 5.56 -1.41 -9.24
CA ASP A 170 5.22 -0.89 -10.56
C ASP A 170 3.81 -1.31 -10.94
N ARG A 171 2.92 -0.33 -11.13
CA ARG A 171 1.48 -0.58 -11.34
C ARG A 171 1.19 -1.36 -12.62
N THR A 172 1.98 -1.12 -13.67
CA THR A 172 1.84 -1.82 -14.95
C THR A 172 2.30 -3.27 -14.81
N LEU A 173 3.49 -3.52 -14.26
CA LEU A 173 4.00 -4.87 -14.05
C LEU A 173 3.11 -5.68 -13.11
N ALA A 174 2.64 -5.06 -12.01
CA ALA A 174 1.75 -5.73 -11.07
C ALA A 174 0.41 -6.10 -11.72
N GLY A 175 -0.16 -5.22 -12.54
CA GLY A 175 -1.35 -5.53 -13.33
C GLY A 175 -1.13 -6.74 -14.26
N LEU A 176 -0.05 -6.70 -15.03
CA LEU A 176 0.31 -7.80 -15.93
C LEU A 176 0.52 -9.13 -15.18
N VAL A 177 1.10 -9.12 -13.97
CA VAL A 177 1.26 -10.32 -13.14
C VAL A 177 -0.09 -10.88 -12.72
N MET A 178 -1.03 -10.02 -12.32
CA MET A 178 -2.37 -10.46 -11.91
C MET A 178 -3.18 -11.04 -13.07
N ASP A 179 -2.90 -10.62 -14.30
CA ASP A 179 -3.59 -11.11 -15.50
C ASP A 179 -2.98 -12.41 -16.06
N GLN A 180 -1.89 -12.92 -15.47
CA GLN A 180 -1.26 -14.17 -15.91
C GLN A 180 -2.15 -15.40 -15.63
N PRO A 181 -2.12 -16.43 -16.49
CA PRO A 181 -2.87 -17.67 -16.27
C PRO A 181 -2.61 -18.35 -14.92
N ALA A 182 -1.38 -18.26 -14.40
CA ALA A 182 -1.02 -18.80 -13.09
C ALA A 182 -1.80 -18.15 -11.93
N MET A 183 -2.28 -16.91 -12.10
CA MET A 183 -3.05 -16.16 -11.10
C MET A 183 -4.56 -16.38 -11.22
N LYS A 184 -5.04 -17.17 -12.20
CA LYS A 184 -6.47 -17.35 -12.48
C LYS A 184 -7.29 -17.81 -11.26
N LEU A 185 -6.72 -18.66 -10.40
CA LEU A 185 -7.39 -19.12 -9.17
C LEU A 185 -7.66 -18.00 -8.16
N TYR A 186 -6.93 -16.90 -8.26
CA TYR A 186 -7.04 -15.75 -7.35
C TYR A 186 -7.75 -14.55 -8.01
N ALA A 187 -8.28 -14.71 -9.22
CA ALA A 187 -8.87 -13.60 -9.99
C ALA A 187 -10.12 -12.98 -9.32
N SER A 188 -10.87 -13.79 -8.56
CA SER A 188 -12.04 -13.33 -7.78
C SER A 188 -11.68 -12.80 -6.38
N VAL A 189 -10.42 -12.94 -5.95
CA VAL A 189 -9.99 -12.47 -4.63
C VAL A 189 -9.96 -10.94 -4.64
N PRO A 190 -10.63 -10.27 -3.68
CA PRO A 190 -10.65 -8.82 -3.62
C PRO A 190 -9.23 -8.22 -3.49
N ARG A 191 -8.97 -7.15 -4.21
CA ARG A 191 -7.69 -6.44 -4.18
C ARG A 191 -7.73 -5.35 -3.12
N LEU A 192 -6.73 -5.32 -2.25
CA LEU A 192 -6.44 -4.19 -1.38
C LEU A 192 -5.78 -3.07 -2.17
N ASP A 193 -5.62 -1.93 -1.51
CA ASP A 193 -4.94 -0.79 -2.09
C ASP A 193 -3.52 -1.11 -2.53
N PHE A 194 -3.12 -0.42 -3.60
CA PHE A 194 -1.81 -0.60 -4.18
C PHE A 194 -0.72 -0.06 -3.26
N LEU A 195 0.30 -0.87 -2.99
CA LEU A 195 1.42 -0.49 -2.15
C LEU A 195 2.51 0.19 -2.97
N ASP A 196 2.79 1.46 -2.67
CA ASP A 196 3.99 2.13 -3.18
C ASP A 196 5.20 1.64 -2.38
N VAL A 197 6.09 0.91 -3.07
CA VAL A 197 7.27 0.31 -2.46
C VAL A 197 8.51 0.57 -3.32
N PRO A 198 9.70 0.70 -2.69
CA PRO A 198 10.96 0.69 -3.41
C PRO A 198 11.21 -0.69 -4.04
N ASP A 199 12.38 -0.88 -4.64
CA ASP A 199 12.73 -2.14 -5.31
C ASP A 199 12.51 -3.35 -4.35
N PRO A 200 11.59 -4.27 -4.70
CA PRO A 200 11.15 -5.31 -3.79
C PRO A 200 12.27 -6.28 -3.39
N ASN A 201 12.32 -6.56 -2.10
CA ASN A 201 13.17 -7.58 -1.49
C ASN A 201 12.49 -8.12 -0.22
N GLY A 202 13.14 -9.05 0.50
CA GLY A 202 12.55 -9.64 1.70
C GLY A 202 12.24 -8.65 2.83
N SER A 203 13.05 -7.59 2.98
CA SER A 203 12.79 -6.54 3.99
C SER A 203 11.60 -5.67 3.61
N VAL A 204 11.52 -5.28 2.33
CA VAL A 204 10.38 -4.53 1.78
C VAL A 204 9.09 -5.34 1.93
N LEU A 205 9.14 -6.65 1.65
CA LEU A 205 7.99 -7.54 1.80
C LEU A 205 7.51 -7.67 3.26
N ARG A 206 8.43 -7.77 4.23
CA ARG A 206 8.07 -7.78 5.66
C ARG A 206 7.38 -6.47 6.08
N LYS A 207 7.90 -5.34 5.62
CA LYS A 207 7.25 -4.04 5.86
C LYS A 207 5.86 -3.98 5.22
N ALA A 208 5.75 -4.39 3.96
CA ALA A 208 4.48 -4.43 3.23
C ALA A 208 3.44 -5.33 3.91
N ALA A 209 3.86 -6.48 4.47
CA ALA A 209 2.99 -7.36 5.24
C ALA A 209 2.41 -6.65 6.49
N ALA A 210 3.22 -5.87 7.19
CA ALA A 210 2.75 -5.06 8.31
C ALA A 210 1.85 -3.90 7.85
N ASP A 211 2.22 -3.21 6.77
CA ASP A 211 1.46 -2.06 6.25
C ASP A 211 0.07 -2.48 5.73
N VAL A 212 -0.07 -3.67 5.11
CA VAL A 212 -1.36 -4.23 4.66
C VAL A 212 -2.32 -4.53 5.80
N CYS A 213 -1.81 -4.93 6.96
CA CYS A 213 -2.63 -5.19 8.14
C CYS A 213 -2.87 -3.94 9.00
N ALA A 214 -2.30 -2.80 8.62
CA ALA A 214 -2.33 -1.58 9.42
C ALA A 214 -3.45 -0.64 9.02
N VAL A 215 -3.93 0.15 9.98
CA VAL A 215 -4.78 1.31 9.71
C VAL A 215 -3.95 2.31 8.90
N ARG A 216 -4.44 2.69 7.72
CA ARG A 216 -3.83 3.75 6.93
C ARG A 216 -4.37 5.09 7.41
N ILE A 217 -3.46 6.00 7.71
CA ILE A 217 -3.79 7.32 8.22
C ILE A 217 -3.26 8.38 7.28
N HIS A 218 -4.14 9.20 6.73
CA HIS A 218 -3.79 10.40 5.99
C HIS A 218 -3.90 11.61 6.91
N VAL A 219 -2.76 12.22 7.24
CA VAL A 219 -2.72 13.46 8.00
C VAL A 219 -2.55 14.62 7.04
N ALA A 220 -3.48 15.56 7.05
CA ALA A 220 -3.43 16.78 6.27
C ALA A 220 -3.34 17.97 7.21
N ASP A 221 -2.32 18.81 7.01
CA ASP A 221 -2.16 20.05 7.76
C ASP A 221 -3.34 21.00 7.51
N ALA A 222 -3.58 21.90 8.46
CA ALA A 222 -4.60 22.92 8.32
C ALA A 222 -4.38 23.74 7.01
N PRO A 223 -5.45 24.09 6.28
CA PRO A 223 -5.34 25.04 5.18
C PRO A 223 -4.73 26.36 5.67
N PRO A 224 -3.91 27.03 4.85
CA PRO A 224 -3.34 28.33 5.19
C PRO A 224 -4.40 29.44 5.33
#